data_AF-A0AAN5FZN2-F1
#
_entry.id   AF-A0AAN5FZN2-F1
#
_cell.length_a   1.000
_cell.length_b   1.000
_cell.length_c   1.000
_cell.angle_alpha   90.00
_cell.angle_beta   90.00
_cell.angle_gamma   90.00
#
_symmetry.space_group_name_H-M   'P 1'
#
loop_
_entity.id
_entity.type
_entity.pdbx_description
1 polymer ?
#
loop_
_entity_poly.entity_id
_entity_poly.type
_entity_poly.pdbx_seq_one_letter_code
_entity_poly.pdbx_strand_id
1 'polypeptide(L)'
;RRKYDEYGRLIQETAPDGDITRYRYDNPHSDLPCATDDATGSRKTMTWSRYGQLLTFTDCSGYQTRYDHDRFGQMTAVHREEGLSQYRAYDSRGQLIAVKDTQGHETRYEYNIAGDLTAVIAPDGSRNGTQYDAWGKAVRTTQGGLTRSMEYDAAGRVIRLTSENGSHTTFRYDVLDRLIQETGFDGRTQRYHHDLTGKLIRSEDEGLVTHWHYDEADRLTHRTVKGETAERWRYDERGWLTDISHISEGHRVTVHYGYDEKGR
;
A
#
# COMPACT_ATOMS: atom_id res chain seq x y z
N ARG A 1 12.81 -13.56 27.35
CA ARG A 1 12.38 -14.74 28.17
C ARG A 1 10.90 -14.61 28.51
N ARG A 2 10.09 -15.68 28.41
CA ARG A 2 8.65 -15.67 28.73
C ARG A 2 8.33 -16.55 29.93
N LYS A 3 7.30 -16.22 30.70
CA LYS A 3 6.74 -17.04 31.79
C LYS A 3 5.23 -17.15 31.64
N TYR A 4 4.71 -18.32 31.99
CA TYR A 4 3.31 -18.67 31.84
C TYR A 4 2.73 -19.13 33.19
N ASP A 5 1.41 -19.00 33.36
CA ASP A 5 0.69 -19.60 34.48
C ASP A 5 0.36 -21.09 34.23
N GLU A 6 -0.36 -21.71 35.17
CA GLU A 6 -0.76 -23.13 35.11
C GLU A 6 -1.72 -23.46 33.95
N TYR A 7 -2.38 -22.45 33.39
CA TYR A 7 -3.29 -22.56 32.24
C TYR A 7 -2.58 -22.23 30.91
N GLY A 8 -1.26 -22.01 30.94
CA GLY A 8 -0.46 -21.72 29.75
C GLY A 8 -0.58 -20.28 29.25
N ARG A 9 -1.12 -19.36 30.05
CA ARG A 9 -1.28 -17.94 29.69
C ARG A 9 -0.05 -17.14 30.07
N LEU A 10 0.35 -16.19 29.21
CA LEU A 10 1.57 -15.39 29.40
C LEU A 10 1.39 -14.44 30.59
N ILE A 11 2.18 -14.59 31.66
CA ILE A 11 2.14 -13.71 32.84
C ILE A 11 3.32 -12.74 32.92
N GLN A 12 4.40 -13.03 32.20
CA GLN A 12 5.58 -12.15 32.16
C GLN A 12 6.37 -12.34 30.87
N GLU A 13 6.82 -11.23 30.28
CA GLU A 13 7.81 -11.19 29.20
C GLU A 13 8.99 -10.31 29.62
N THR A 14 10.21 -10.76 29.29
CA THR A 14 11.46 -10.03 29.50
C THR A 14 12.14 -9.83 28.15
N ALA A 15 12.31 -8.57 27.75
CA ALA A 15 12.97 -8.15 26.52
C ALA A 15 14.50 -8.34 26.59
N PRO A 16 15.23 -8.28 25.46
CA PRO A 16 16.68 -8.48 25.44
C PRO A 16 17.50 -7.48 26.26
N ASP A 17 16.97 -6.26 26.41
CA ASP A 17 17.51 -5.17 27.24
C ASP A 17 17.25 -5.36 28.75
N GLY A 18 16.45 -6.37 29.12
CA GLY A 18 16.10 -6.68 30.51
C GLY A 18 14.75 -6.12 30.95
N ASP A 19 14.05 -5.33 30.12
CA ASP A 19 12.75 -4.76 30.46
C ASP A 19 11.70 -5.85 30.67
N ILE A 20 10.89 -5.71 31.73
CA ILE A 20 9.89 -6.70 32.13
C ILE A 20 8.49 -6.14 31.93
N THR A 21 7.67 -6.82 31.15
CA THR A 21 6.23 -6.62 31.07
C THR A 21 5.51 -7.75 31.80
N ARG A 22 4.54 -7.41 32.66
CA ARG A 22 3.71 -8.37 33.41
C ARG A 22 2.26 -8.28 32.95
N TYR A 23 1.58 -9.41 32.92
CA TYR A 23 0.20 -9.55 32.48
C TYR A 23 -0.65 -10.12 33.62
N ARG A 24 -1.87 -9.62 33.76
CA ARG A 24 -2.83 -10.04 34.80
C ARG A 24 -4.14 -10.46 34.15
N TYR A 25 -4.78 -11.44 34.76
CA TYR A 25 -6.06 -12.01 34.32
C TYR A 25 -7.05 -11.89 35.47
N ASP A 26 -8.31 -11.62 35.14
CA ASP A 26 -9.40 -11.41 36.09
C ASP A 26 -9.90 -12.72 36.71
N ASN A 27 -9.88 -13.83 35.95
CA ASN A 27 -10.25 -15.15 36.45
C ASN A 27 -9.49 -16.28 35.69
N PRO A 28 -9.49 -17.53 36.20
CA PRO A 28 -8.79 -18.66 35.58
C PRO A 28 -9.26 -19.05 34.16
N HIS A 29 -10.47 -18.65 33.77
CA HIS A 29 -11.05 -18.98 32.46
C HIS A 29 -10.85 -17.89 31.40
N SER A 30 -10.24 -16.75 31.75
CA SER A 30 -10.00 -15.66 30.81
C SER A 30 -8.72 -15.88 30.01
N ASP A 31 -8.81 -15.93 28.69
CA ASP A 31 -7.63 -16.04 27.83
C ASP A 31 -6.92 -14.70 27.60
N LEU A 32 -7.61 -13.59 27.88
CA LEU A 32 -7.12 -12.23 27.62
C LEU A 32 -6.78 -11.49 28.91
N PRO A 33 -5.67 -10.73 28.95
CA PRO A 33 -5.27 -10.01 30.14
C PRO A 33 -6.20 -8.84 30.43
N CYS A 34 -6.56 -8.65 31.71
CA CYS A 34 -7.30 -7.50 32.20
C CYS A 34 -6.39 -6.34 32.62
N ALA A 35 -5.08 -6.57 32.78
CA ALA A 35 -4.11 -5.51 33.00
C ALA A 35 -2.70 -5.90 32.52
N THR A 36 -1.92 -4.87 32.15
CA THR A 36 -0.50 -5.00 31.82
C THR A 36 0.31 -3.96 32.59
N ASP A 37 1.40 -4.38 33.22
CA ASP A 37 2.38 -3.52 33.91
C ASP A 37 3.69 -3.55 33.11
N ASP A 38 4.20 -2.41 32.64
CA ASP A 38 5.49 -2.35 31.95
C ASP A 38 6.69 -2.19 32.91
N ALA A 39 7.90 -2.10 32.34
CA ALA A 39 9.14 -1.99 33.10
C ALA A 39 9.24 -0.68 33.90
N THR A 40 8.53 0.37 33.48
CA THR A 40 8.50 1.69 34.13
C THR A 40 7.50 1.75 35.29
N GLY A 41 6.70 0.69 35.49
CA GLY A 41 5.60 0.66 36.46
C GLY A 41 4.30 1.27 35.92
N SER A 42 4.25 1.63 34.64
CA SER A 42 3.03 2.10 34.00
C SER A 42 2.04 0.94 33.84
N ARG A 43 0.79 1.16 34.24
CA ARG A 43 -0.28 0.16 34.19
C ARG A 43 -1.31 0.54 33.13
N LYS A 44 -1.76 -0.46 32.36
CA LYS A 44 -2.93 -0.36 31.48
C LYS A 44 -3.96 -1.40 31.92
N THR A 45 -5.25 -1.11 31.80
CA THR A 45 -6.32 -2.08 32.12
C THR A 45 -7.29 -2.24 30.96
N MET A 46 -7.86 -3.44 30.85
CA MET A 46 -8.76 -3.83 29.76
C MET A 46 -9.93 -4.63 30.31
N THR A 47 -11.11 -4.46 29.72
CA THR A 47 -12.24 -5.38 29.91
C THR A 47 -12.67 -5.97 28.58
N TRP A 48 -13.16 -7.20 28.61
CA TRP A 48 -13.47 -7.97 27.41
C TRP A 48 -14.90 -8.50 27.44
N SER A 49 -15.53 -8.61 26.28
CA SER A 49 -16.79 -9.33 26.12
C SER A 49 -16.53 -10.83 26.24
N ARG A 50 -17.61 -11.62 26.42
CA ARG A 50 -17.55 -13.09 26.39
C ARG A 50 -17.02 -13.68 25.08
N TYR A 51 -16.94 -12.87 24.02
CA TYR A 51 -16.43 -13.26 22.70
C TYR A 51 -15.00 -12.72 22.45
N GLY A 52 -14.33 -12.20 23.49
CA GLY A 52 -12.95 -11.71 23.38
C GLY A 52 -12.82 -10.31 22.76
N GLN A 53 -13.91 -9.53 22.71
CA GLN A 53 -13.89 -8.19 22.14
C GLN A 53 -13.56 -7.16 23.23
N LEU A 54 -12.67 -6.22 22.95
CA LEU A 54 -12.30 -5.17 23.90
C LEU A 54 -13.50 -4.27 24.18
N LEU A 55 -13.91 -4.09 25.44
CA LEU A 55 -15.02 -3.21 25.84
C LEU A 55 -14.51 -1.90 26.42
N THR A 56 -13.47 -1.96 27.25
CA THR A 56 -12.82 -0.76 27.81
C THR A 56 -11.32 -0.92 27.78
N PHE A 57 -10.60 0.18 27.56
CA PHE A 57 -9.16 0.28 27.73
C PHE A 57 -8.85 1.54 28.54
N THR A 58 -8.12 1.40 29.63
CA THR A 58 -7.62 2.54 30.42
C THR A 58 -6.10 2.57 30.32
N ASP A 59 -5.56 3.70 29.87
CA ASP A 59 -4.12 3.88 29.75
C ASP A 59 -3.45 4.17 31.11
N CYS A 60 -2.12 4.35 31.09
CA CYS A 60 -1.35 4.63 32.31
C CYS A 60 -1.56 6.04 32.88
N SER A 61 -2.17 6.93 32.11
CA SER A 61 -2.57 8.27 32.54
C SER A 61 -3.99 8.29 33.12
N GLY A 62 -4.72 7.16 33.08
CA GLY A 62 -6.07 7.03 33.60
C GLY A 62 -7.17 7.32 32.58
N TYR A 63 -6.82 7.67 31.34
CA TYR A 63 -7.81 7.96 30.30
C TYR A 63 -8.50 6.68 29.86
N GLN A 64 -9.83 6.65 29.91
CA GLN A 64 -10.61 5.49 29.49
C GLN A 64 -11.19 5.65 28.08
N THR A 65 -10.93 4.66 27.23
CA THR A 65 -11.61 4.46 25.94
C THR A 65 -12.61 3.32 26.07
N ARG A 66 -13.85 3.52 25.60
CA ARG A 66 -14.90 2.49 25.56
C ARG A 66 -15.24 2.13 24.12
N TYR A 67 -15.57 0.87 23.87
CA TYR A 67 -15.80 0.32 22.55
C TYR A 67 -17.13 -0.42 22.52
N ASP A 68 -18.01 0.01 21.62
CA ASP A 68 -19.27 -0.67 21.37
C ASP A 68 -19.15 -1.56 20.14
N HIS A 69 -19.81 -2.72 20.21
CA HIS A 69 -19.83 -3.70 19.14
C HIS A 69 -21.25 -4.13 18.83
N ASP A 70 -21.54 -4.41 17.57
CA ASP A 70 -22.80 -5.01 17.17
C ASP A 70 -22.85 -6.53 17.48
N ARG A 71 -23.99 -7.16 17.17
CA ARG A 71 -24.20 -8.61 17.36
C ARG A 71 -23.28 -9.50 16.53
N PHE A 72 -22.68 -8.97 15.46
CA PHE A 72 -21.73 -9.66 14.59
C PHE A 72 -20.28 -9.42 15.01
N GLY A 73 -20.11 -8.60 16.04
CA GLY A 73 -18.86 -8.24 16.65
C GLY A 73 -18.08 -7.15 15.94
N GLN A 74 -18.74 -6.39 15.07
CA GLN A 74 -18.19 -5.23 14.39
C GLN A 74 -18.25 -4.01 15.32
N MET A 75 -17.18 -3.22 15.36
CA MET A 75 -17.09 -2.05 16.24
C MET A 75 -17.96 -0.89 15.75
N THR A 76 -19.00 -0.53 16.49
CA THR A 76 -19.98 0.51 16.14
C THR A 76 -19.66 1.87 16.74
N ALA A 77 -18.94 1.93 17.85
CA ALA A 77 -18.52 3.18 18.44
C ALA A 77 -17.19 3.07 19.20
N VAL A 78 -16.45 4.17 19.22
CA VAL A 78 -15.30 4.38 20.09
C VAL A 78 -15.54 5.67 20.86
N HIS A 79 -15.71 5.55 22.16
CA HIS A 79 -15.90 6.69 23.07
C HIS A 79 -14.58 6.99 23.76
N ARG A 80 -14.05 8.20 23.56
CA ARG A 80 -12.94 8.75 24.33
C ARG A 80 -13.44 9.83 25.28
N GLU A 81 -12.55 10.34 26.12
CA GLU A 81 -12.86 11.48 26.99
C GLU A 81 -13.24 12.74 26.19
N GLU A 82 -13.82 13.72 26.88
CA GLU A 82 -14.24 15.02 26.30
C GLU A 82 -15.34 14.93 25.23
N GLY A 83 -16.09 13.83 25.18
CA GLY A 83 -17.17 13.65 24.21
C GLY A 83 -16.68 13.30 22.79
N LEU A 84 -15.39 13.05 22.63
CA LEU A 84 -14.77 12.64 21.37
C LEU A 84 -15.17 11.19 21.05
N SER A 85 -16.31 11.04 20.40
CA SER A 85 -16.84 9.74 20.00
C SER A 85 -16.82 9.58 18.49
N GLN A 86 -16.29 8.47 18.00
CA GLN A 86 -16.42 8.06 16.60
C GLN A 86 -17.48 6.98 16.49
N TYR A 87 -18.33 7.06 15.46
CA TYR A 87 -19.37 6.06 15.20
C TYR A 87 -19.17 5.41 13.83
N ARG A 88 -19.58 4.16 13.70
CA ARG A 88 -19.55 3.36 12.48
C ARG A 88 -20.88 2.65 12.29
N ALA A 89 -21.35 2.62 11.06
CA ALA A 89 -22.54 1.87 10.67
C ALA A 89 -22.18 0.88 9.58
N TYR A 90 -22.81 -0.29 9.64
CA TYR A 90 -22.59 -1.40 8.70
C TYR A 90 -23.90 -1.82 8.05
N ASP A 91 -23.84 -2.29 6.81
CA ASP A 91 -24.98 -2.91 6.15
C ASP A 91 -25.19 -4.37 6.60
N SER A 92 -26.22 -5.03 6.06
CA SER A 92 -26.52 -6.44 6.36
C SER A 92 -25.44 -7.43 5.90
N ARG A 93 -24.52 -7.01 5.02
CA ARG A 93 -23.39 -7.81 4.53
C ARG A 93 -22.11 -7.55 5.35
N GLY A 94 -22.17 -6.69 6.36
CA GLY A 94 -21.02 -6.30 7.18
C GLY A 94 -20.10 -5.26 6.52
N GLN A 95 -20.60 -4.55 5.50
CA GLN A 95 -19.84 -3.50 4.83
C GLN A 95 -20.05 -2.16 5.54
N LEU A 96 -18.98 -1.40 5.73
CA LEU A 96 -19.01 -0.10 6.40
C LEU A 96 -19.73 0.93 5.51
N ILE A 97 -20.91 1.41 5.93
CA ILE A 97 -21.72 2.36 5.14
C ILE A 97 -21.64 3.80 5.64
N ALA A 98 -21.22 4.01 6.89
CA ALA A 98 -21.02 5.37 7.42
C ALA A 98 -19.96 5.39 8.51
N VAL A 99 -19.20 6.48 8.56
CA VAL A 99 -18.33 6.85 9.67
C VAL A 99 -18.66 8.27 10.08
N LYS A 100 -18.98 8.47 11.36
CA LYS A 100 -19.14 9.79 11.95
C LYS A 100 -17.93 10.08 12.83
N ASP A 101 -17.20 11.15 12.53
CA ASP A 101 -16.04 11.55 13.32
C ASP A 101 -16.44 12.20 14.65
N THR A 102 -15.44 12.60 15.43
CA THR A 102 -15.63 13.22 16.75
C THR A 102 -16.27 14.61 16.70
N GLN A 103 -16.24 15.27 15.54
CA GLN A 103 -16.89 16.57 15.30
C GLN A 103 -18.31 16.40 14.75
N GLY A 104 -18.72 15.15 14.51
CA GLY A 104 -20.02 14.81 13.97
C GLY A 104 -20.11 14.85 12.45
N HIS A 105 -18.99 15.02 11.75
CA HIS A 105 -18.94 14.95 10.31
C HIS A 105 -19.08 13.50 9.84
N GLU A 106 -20.00 13.26 8.91
CA GLU A 106 -20.34 11.92 8.44
C GLU A 106 -19.81 11.68 7.02
N THR A 107 -19.00 10.65 6.85
CA THR A 107 -18.60 10.11 5.54
C THR A 107 -19.40 8.85 5.27
N ARG A 108 -20.04 8.75 4.10
CA ARG A 108 -20.84 7.58 3.68
C ARG A 108 -20.17 6.81 2.56
N TYR A 109 -20.46 5.52 2.50
CA TYR A 109 -19.91 4.58 1.53
C TYR A 109 -21.06 3.82 0.86
N GLU A 110 -21.01 3.72 -0.46
CA GLU A 110 -21.98 2.99 -1.27
C GLU A 110 -21.30 1.83 -1.99
N TYR A 111 -21.97 0.68 -2.06
CA TYR A 111 -21.44 -0.53 -2.69
C TYR A 111 -22.41 -1.06 -3.74
N ASN A 112 -21.87 -1.70 -4.78
CA ASN A 112 -22.69 -2.45 -5.74
C ASN A 112 -23.09 -3.83 -5.16
N ILE A 113 -23.82 -4.62 -5.96
CA ILE A 113 -24.26 -5.97 -5.57
C ILE A 113 -23.11 -6.96 -5.42
N ALA A 114 -22.02 -6.79 -6.18
CA ALA A 114 -20.81 -7.61 -6.05
C ALA A 114 -19.99 -7.26 -4.79
N GLY A 115 -20.26 -6.11 -4.17
CA GLY A 115 -19.59 -5.63 -2.97
C GLY A 115 -18.47 -4.62 -3.23
N ASP A 116 -18.30 -4.16 -4.48
CA ASP A 116 -17.32 -3.12 -4.81
C ASP A 116 -17.79 -1.75 -4.36
N LEU A 117 -16.86 -0.93 -3.86
CA LEU A 117 -17.13 0.44 -3.38
C LEU A 117 -17.39 1.38 -4.56
N THR A 118 -18.65 1.75 -4.77
CA THR A 118 -19.06 2.62 -5.88
C THR A 118 -19.03 4.10 -5.57
N ALA A 119 -19.12 4.49 -4.29
CA ALA A 119 -19.02 5.89 -3.91
C ALA A 119 -18.52 6.12 -2.49
N VAL A 120 -17.80 7.22 -2.32
CA VAL A 120 -17.47 7.85 -1.04
C VAL A 120 -18.08 9.25 -1.06
N ILE A 121 -18.96 9.51 -0.10
CA ILE A 121 -19.65 10.79 0.06
C ILE A 121 -19.08 11.46 1.30
N ALA A 122 -18.40 12.59 1.11
CA ALA A 122 -17.80 13.35 2.19
C ALA A 122 -18.88 14.16 2.96
N PRO A 123 -18.54 14.69 4.16
CA PRO A 123 -19.48 15.43 4.99
C PRO A 123 -20.08 16.69 4.35
N ASP A 124 -19.35 17.30 3.41
CA ASP A 124 -19.81 18.44 2.62
C ASP A 124 -20.76 18.07 1.46
N GLY A 125 -21.08 16.77 1.33
CA GLY A 125 -21.91 16.22 0.26
C GLY A 125 -21.15 15.96 -1.04
N SER A 126 -19.85 16.26 -1.12
CA SER A 126 -19.05 15.92 -2.29
C SER A 126 -18.96 14.41 -2.46
N ARG A 127 -19.14 13.95 -3.70
CA ARG A 127 -19.22 12.53 -4.04
C ARG A 127 -18.09 12.14 -4.98
N ASN A 128 -17.26 11.22 -4.53
CA ASN A 128 -16.28 10.54 -5.37
C ASN A 128 -16.80 9.14 -5.68
N GLY A 129 -16.75 8.71 -6.94
CA GLY A 129 -17.36 7.45 -7.35
C GLY A 129 -16.51 6.66 -8.31
N THR A 130 -16.68 5.34 -8.27
CA THR A 130 -16.01 4.39 -9.17
C THR A 130 -17.06 3.45 -9.76
N GLN A 131 -16.98 3.25 -11.07
CA GLN A 131 -17.78 2.29 -11.81
C GLN A 131 -16.89 1.12 -12.19
N TYR A 132 -17.45 -0.08 -12.10
CA TYR A 132 -16.75 -1.32 -12.35
C TYR A 132 -17.38 -2.08 -13.51
N ASP A 133 -16.57 -2.84 -14.23
CA ASP A 133 -17.05 -3.87 -15.16
C ASP A 133 -17.54 -5.13 -14.42
N ALA A 134 -17.98 -6.14 -15.18
CA ALA A 134 -18.50 -7.39 -14.63
C ALA A 134 -17.43 -8.24 -13.90
N TRP A 135 -16.14 -7.93 -14.06
CA TRP A 135 -15.03 -8.61 -13.40
C TRP A 135 -14.47 -7.81 -12.21
N GLY A 136 -15.14 -6.72 -11.82
CA GLY A 136 -14.74 -5.87 -10.70
C GLY A 136 -13.58 -4.92 -11.03
N LYS A 137 -13.34 -4.60 -12.30
CA LYS A 137 -12.29 -3.64 -12.70
C LYS A 137 -12.87 -2.25 -12.88
N ALA A 138 -12.19 -1.25 -12.33
CA ALA A 138 -12.61 0.14 -12.40
C ALA A 138 -12.53 0.67 -13.84
N VAL A 139 -13.67 0.91 -14.48
CA VAL A 139 -13.76 1.45 -15.85
C VAL A 139 -13.92 2.97 -15.87
N ARG A 140 -14.38 3.56 -14.76
CA ARG A 140 -14.57 5.01 -14.64
C ARG A 140 -14.44 5.44 -13.19
N THR A 141 -13.66 6.49 -12.95
CA THR A 141 -13.54 7.10 -11.62
C THR A 141 -13.81 8.59 -11.71
N THR A 142 -14.65 9.11 -10.83
CA THR A 142 -14.94 10.53 -10.69
C THR A 142 -14.47 10.99 -9.32
N GLN A 143 -13.55 11.95 -9.29
CA GLN A 143 -13.04 12.55 -8.06
C GLN A 143 -13.02 14.07 -8.18
N GLY A 144 -13.62 14.78 -7.22
CA GLY A 144 -13.70 16.24 -7.25
C GLY A 144 -14.37 16.79 -8.51
N GLY A 145 -15.34 16.06 -9.06
CA GLY A 145 -16.00 16.39 -10.34
C GLY A 145 -15.23 16.03 -11.60
N LEU A 146 -13.95 15.65 -11.49
CA LEU A 146 -13.11 15.23 -12.62
C LEU A 146 -13.28 13.74 -12.87
N THR A 147 -13.54 13.36 -14.12
CA THR A 147 -13.82 11.97 -14.49
C THR A 147 -12.73 11.40 -15.37
N ARG A 148 -12.19 10.24 -15.02
CA ARG A 148 -11.25 9.47 -15.86
C ARG A 148 -11.84 8.11 -16.18
N SER A 149 -11.43 7.51 -17.29
CA SER A 149 -11.85 6.16 -17.67
C SER A 149 -10.68 5.26 -18.05
N MET A 150 -10.90 3.97 -17.88
CA MET A 150 -9.93 2.93 -18.19
C MET A 150 -10.62 1.87 -19.04
N GLU A 151 -9.95 1.43 -20.09
CA GLU A 151 -10.38 0.30 -20.92
C GLU A 151 -9.38 -0.84 -20.75
N TYR A 152 -9.89 -2.07 -20.74
CA TYR A 152 -9.11 -3.28 -20.51
C TYR A 152 -9.23 -4.24 -21.69
N ASP A 153 -8.18 -5.01 -21.94
CA ASP A 153 -8.28 -6.19 -22.82
C ASP A 153 -8.84 -7.42 -22.07
N ALA A 154 -8.97 -8.54 -22.78
CA ALA A 154 -9.50 -9.79 -22.23
C ALA A 154 -8.59 -10.44 -21.16
N ALA A 155 -7.28 -10.17 -21.19
CA ALA A 155 -6.36 -10.55 -20.12
C ALA A 155 -6.46 -9.59 -18.93
N GLY A 156 -7.19 -8.48 -19.11
CA GLY A 156 -7.48 -7.53 -18.07
C GLY A 156 -6.42 -6.47 -17.87
N ARG A 157 -5.57 -6.24 -18.86
CA ARG A 157 -4.52 -5.22 -18.90
C ARG A 157 -5.11 -3.93 -19.45
N VAL A 158 -4.65 -2.79 -18.96
CA VAL A 158 -5.15 -1.48 -19.41
C VAL A 158 -4.70 -1.21 -20.84
N ILE A 159 -5.62 -1.07 -21.78
CA ILE A 159 -5.32 -0.72 -23.18
C ILE A 159 -5.54 0.76 -23.47
N ARG A 160 -6.29 1.47 -22.62
CA ARG A 160 -6.51 2.91 -22.74
C ARG A 160 -6.78 3.55 -21.39
N LEU A 161 -6.18 4.71 -21.17
CA LEU A 161 -6.49 5.63 -20.08
C LEU A 161 -6.98 6.94 -20.69
N THR A 162 -8.15 7.41 -20.28
CA THR A 162 -8.71 8.69 -20.71
C THR A 162 -8.80 9.64 -19.51
N SER A 163 -8.20 10.81 -19.64
CA SER A 163 -8.20 11.89 -18.65
C SER A 163 -9.50 12.68 -18.67
N GLU A 164 -9.69 13.55 -17.67
CA GLU A 164 -10.87 14.41 -17.51
C GLU A 164 -11.15 15.38 -18.67
N ASN A 165 -10.12 15.74 -19.43
CA ASN A 165 -10.23 16.60 -20.61
C ASN A 165 -10.43 15.81 -21.92
N GLY A 166 -10.61 14.49 -21.85
CA GLY A 166 -10.77 13.61 -23.01
C GLY A 166 -9.46 13.20 -23.70
N SER A 167 -8.31 13.73 -23.25
CA SER A 167 -7.01 13.27 -23.69
C SER A 167 -6.82 11.82 -23.25
N HIS A 168 -6.14 11.00 -24.05
CA HIS A 168 -5.99 9.59 -23.72
C HIS A 168 -4.65 9.01 -24.16
N THR A 169 -4.17 8.05 -23.38
CA THR A 169 -2.99 7.24 -23.69
C THR A 169 -3.45 5.83 -23.99
N THR A 170 -2.86 5.18 -24.99
CA THR A 170 -3.12 3.77 -25.31
C THR A 170 -1.90 2.90 -25.12
N PHE A 171 -2.13 1.63 -24.78
CA PHE A 171 -1.09 0.66 -24.48
C PHE A 171 -1.31 -0.61 -25.29
N ARG A 172 -0.21 -1.24 -25.70
CA ARG A 172 -0.21 -2.55 -26.36
C ARG A 172 0.77 -3.46 -25.69
N TYR A 173 0.39 -4.72 -25.60
CA TYR A 173 1.18 -5.76 -24.96
C TYR A 173 1.45 -6.89 -25.95
N ASP A 174 2.52 -7.64 -25.72
CA ASP A 174 2.74 -8.91 -26.40
C ASP A 174 1.98 -10.05 -25.72
N VAL A 175 2.22 -11.27 -26.23
CA VAL A 175 1.62 -12.52 -25.75
C VAL A 175 2.17 -12.99 -24.40
N LEU A 176 3.23 -12.37 -23.89
CA LEU A 176 3.84 -12.65 -22.58
C LEU A 176 3.52 -11.54 -21.56
N ASP A 177 2.48 -10.75 -21.82
CA ASP A 177 2.02 -9.65 -20.96
C ASP A 177 2.99 -8.48 -20.78
N ARG A 178 3.94 -8.30 -21.73
CA ARG A 178 4.92 -7.21 -21.68
C ARG A 178 4.47 -6.03 -22.54
N LEU A 179 4.59 -4.81 -22.02
CA LEU A 179 4.26 -3.58 -22.75
C LEU A 179 5.19 -3.43 -23.96
N ILE A 180 4.66 -3.35 -25.18
CA ILE A 180 5.44 -3.18 -26.41
C ILE A 180 5.24 -1.83 -27.08
N GLN A 181 4.16 -1.12 -26.74
CA GLN A 181 3.90 0.22 -27.25
C GLN A 181 3.05 1.01 -26.29
N GLU A 182 3.45 2.25 -26.05
CA GLU A 182 2.65 3.31 -25.45
C GLU A 182 2.42 4.40 -26.49
N THR A 183 1.23 4.98 -26.54
CA THR A 183 0.93 6.13 -27.39
C THR A 183 0.25 7.19 -26.55
N GLY A 184 0.97 8.27 -26.28
CA GLY A 184 0.54 9.39 -25.48
C GLY A 184 -0.59 10.19 -26.14
N PHE A 185 -1.22 11.05 -25.36
CA PHE A 185 -2.34 11.88 -25.84
C PHE A 185 -1.96 12.90 -26.93
N ASP A 186 -0.67 13.21 -27.05
CA ASP A 186 -0.10 14.07 -28.07
C ASP A 186 0.25 13.30 -29.37
N GLY A 187 -0.05 12.00 -29.41
CA GLY A 187 0.24 11.12 -30.55
C GLY A 187 1.67 10.59 -30.57
N ARG A 188 2.53 10.98 -29.61
CA ARG A 188 3.89 10.43 -29.49
C ARG A 188 3.82 8.97 -29.11
N THR A 189 4.64 8.15 -29.79
CA THR A 189 4.68 6.71 -29.56
C THR A 189 6.01 6.29 -28.99
N GLN A 190 5.98 5.54 -27.89
CA GLN A 190 7.12 4.81 -27.37
C GLN A 190 6.94 3.32 -27.68
N ARG A 191 7.99 2.64 -28.13
CA ARG A 191 7.98 1.20 -28.40
C ARG A 191 9.06 0.50 -27.62
N TYR A 192 8.77 -0.71 -27.16
CA TYR A 192 9.66 -1.51 -26.33
C TYR A 192 9.82 -2.90 -26.93
N HIS A 193 11.06 -3.37 -26.99
CA HIS A 193 11.39 -4.69 -27.47
C HIS A 193 12.13 -5.43 -26.36
N HIS A 194 11.65 -6.63 -26.06
CA HIS A 194 12.17 -7.47 -25.01
C HIS A 194 12.83 -8.71 -25.59
N ASP A 195 13.86 -9.22 -24.92
CA ASP A 195 14.44 -10.53 -25.25
C ASP A 195 13.53 -11.69 -24.80
N LEU A 196 13.96 -12.94 -25.00
CA LEU A 196 13.21 -14.14 -24.61
C LEU A 196 13.05 -14.30 -23.09
N THR A 197 13.90 -13.64 -22.30
CA THR A 197 13.85 -13.66 -20.83
C THR A 197 13.02 -12.51 -20.24
N GLY A 198 12.59 -11.55 -21.07
CA GLY A 198 11.81 -10.39 -20.64
C GLY A 198 12.62 -9.12 -20.40
N LYS A 199 13.94 -9.12 -20.64
CA LYS A 199 14.76 -7.91 -20.49
C LYS A 199 14.49 -6.95 -21.64
N LEU A 200 14.34 -5.66 -21.33
CA LEU A 200 14.21 -4.60 -22.34
C LEU A 200 15.53 -4.48 -23.09
N ILE A 201 15.57 -4.79 -24.37
CA ILE A 201 16.81 -4.73 -25.20
C ILE A 201 16.83 -3.53 -26.13
N ARG A 202 15.65 -2.98 -26.46
CA ARG A 202 15.53 -1.80 -27.32
C ARG A 202 14.28 -1.01 -26.97
N SER A 203 14.42 0.31 -26.90
CA SER A 203 13.31 1.25 -26.82
C SER A 203 13.39 2.29 -27.92
N GLU A 204 12.25 2.72 -28.44
CA GLU A 204 12.13 3.75 -29.46
C GLU A 204 11.21 4.85 -28.95
N ASP A 205 11.69 6.09 -28.88
CA ASP A 205 10.92 7.25 -28.45
C ASP A 205 11.06 8.38 -29.48
N GLU A 206 10.00 8.71 -30.21
CA GLU A 206 10.02 9.72 -31.29
C GLU A 206 11.16 9.53 -32.32
N GLY A 207 11.50 8.28 -32.64
CA GLY A 207 12.60 7.94 -33.55
C GLY A 207 13.99 7.91 -32.89
N LEU A 208 14.10 8.30 -31.62
CA LEU A 208 15.28 8.03 -30.80
C LEU A 208 15.32 6.56 -30.43
N VAL A 209 16.29 5.82 -30.96
CA VAL A 209 16.49 4.42 -30.62
C VAL A 209 17.53 4.29 -29.52
N THR A 210 17.15 3.63 -28.43
CA THR A 210 18.03 3.22 -27.35
C THR A 210 18.18 1.69 -27.34
N HIS A 211 19.40 1.17 -27.25
CA HIS A 211 19.64 -0.24 -26.97
C HIS A 211 20.20 -0.41 -25.57
N TRP A 212 19.78 -1.48 -24.91
CA TRP A 212 20.15 -1.80 -23.54
C TRP A 212 20.92 -3.11 -23.55
N HIS A 213 22.04 -3.16 -22.84
CA HIS A 213 22.96 -4.28 -22.85
C HIS A 213 23.21 -4.77 -21.44
N TYR A 214 23.20 -6.08 -21.27
CA TYR A 214 23.32 -6.74 -19.97
C TYR A 214 24.54 -7.66 -19.97
N ASP A 215 25.07 -7.95 -18.78
CA ASP A 215 26.05 -9.02 -18.60
C ASP A 215 25.35 -10.38 -18.35
N GLU A 216 26.16 -11.43 -18.17
CA GLU A 216 25.67 -12.79 -17.92
C GLU A 216 24.90 -12.94 -16.59
N ALA A 217 25.04 -11.98 -15.68
CA ALA A 217 24.31 -11.93 -14.41
C ALA A 217 23.04 -11.05 -14.50
N ASP A 218 22.60 -10.73 -15.72
CA ASP A 218 21.43 -9.89 -16.01
C ASP A 218 21.52 -8.46 -15.47
N ARG A 219 22.74 -7.95 -15.23
CA ARG A 219 22.97 -6.57 -14.78
C ARG A 219 23.17 -5.66 -15.98
N LEU A 220 22.57 -4.49 -15.96
CA LEU A 220 22.70 -3.50 -17.03
C LEU A 220 24.15 -3.00 -17.12
N THR A 221 24.80 -3.12 -18.26
CA THR A 221 26.21 -2.71 -18.45
C THR A 221 26.33 -1.37 -19.17
N HIS A 222 25.51 -1.14 -20.18
CA HIS A 222 25.47 0.13 -20.89
C HIS A 222 24.19 0.27 -21.70
N ARG A 223 23.87 1.52 -22.05
CA ARG A 223 22.87 1.82 -23.06
C ARG A 223 23.46 2.68 -24.16
N THR A 224 23.07 2.38 -25.39
CA THR A 224 23.45 3.19 -26.55
C THR A 224 22.27 3.99 -27.04
N VAL A 225 22.48 5.26 -27.38
CA VAL A 225 21.46 6.15 -27.95
C VAL A 225 21.97 6.61 -29.31
N LYS A 226 21.20 6.39 -30.38
CA LYS A 226 21.64 6.62 -31.77
C LYS A 226 22.98 5.91 -32.12
N GLY A 227 23.24 4.76 -31.50
CA GLY A 227 24.47 3.97 -31.71
C GLY A 227 25.66 4.39 -30.86
N GLU A 228 25.58 5.51 -30.13
CA GLU A 228 26.65 5.98 -29.25
C GLU A 228 26.39 5.56 -27.80
N THR A 229 27.44 5.16 -27.06
CA THR A 229 27.29 4.84 -25.63
C THR A 229 26.93 6.11 -24.85
N ALA A 230 25.68 6.17 -24.38
CA ALA A 230 25.16 7.29 -23.61
C ALA A 230 25.45 7.12 -22.13
N GLU A 231 25.24 5.90 -21.60
CA GLU A 231 25.51 5.57 -20.21
C GLU A 231 26.15 4.20 -20.08
N ARG A 232 26.91 3.99 -19.00
CA ARG A 232 27.59 2.74 -18.67
C ARG A 232 27.61 2.54 -17.16
N TRP A 233 27.41 1.30 -16.75
CA TRP A 233 27.49 0.82 -15.39
C TRP A 233 28.61 -0.22 -15.30
N ARG A 234 29.30 -0.27 -14.17
CA ARG A 234 30.32 -1.28 -13.87
C ARG A 234 30.08 -1.84 -12.49
N TYR A 235 30.44 -3.10 -12.32
CA TYR A 235 30.26 -3.83 -11.08
C TYR A 235 31.56 -4.53 -10.69
N ASP A 236 31.75 -4.71 -9.38
CA ASP A 236 32.79 -5.57 -8.86
C ASP A 236 32.39 -7.06 -8.92
N GLU A 237 33.28 -7.93 -8.43
CA GLU A 237 33.05 -9.39 -8.37
C GLU A 237 31.93 -9.79 -7.41
N ARG A 238 31.60 -8.94 -6.43
CA ARG A 238 30.47 -9.14 -5.50
C ARG A 238 29.14 -8.68 -6.11
N GLY A 239 29.21 -7.96 -7.23
CA GLY A 239 28.10 -7.38 -7.94
C GLY A 239 27.64 -6.01 -7.43
N TRP A 240 28.48 -5.34 -6.65
CA TRP A 240 28.25 -3.96 -6.25
C TRP A 240 28.64 -3.01 -7.38
N LEU A 241 27.83 -1.99 -7.60
CA LEU A 241 28.00 -0.99 -8.64
C LEU A 241 29.22 -0.12 -8.33
N THR A 242 30.31 -0.23 -9.08
CA THR A 242 31.53 0.56 -8.86
C THR A 242 31.51 1.89 -9.59
N ASP A 243 30.85 1.95 -10.74
CA ASP A 243 30.88 3.15 -11.60
C ASP A 243 29.57 3.34 -12.34
N ILE A 244 29.12 4.60 -12.45
CA ILE A 244 28.15 5.03 -13.47
C ILE A 244 28.80 6.14 -14.28
N SER A 245 28.84 5.99 -15.60
CA SER A 245 29.23 7.07 -16.51
C SER A 245 28.06 7.49 -17.40
N HIS A 246 27.90 8.78 -17.66
CA HIS A 246 26.90 9.35 -18.57
C HIS A 246 27.47 10.56 -19.33
N ILE A 247 26.82 10.97 -20.41
CA ILE A 247 27.15 12.21 -21.12
C ILE A 247 26.40 13.40 -20.52
N SER A 248 27.14 14.42 -20.10
CA SER A 248 26.63 15.71 -19.63
C SER A 248 27.38 16.83 -20.36
N GLU A 249 26.66 17.75 -21.00
CA GLU A 249 27.24 18.88 -21.77
C GLU A 249 28.34 18.45 -22.77
N GLY A 250 28.15 17.30 -23.44
CA GLY A 250 29.12 16.75 -24.39
C GLY A 250 30.35 16.07 -23.77
N HIS A 251 30.46 16.06 -22.43
CA HIS A 251 31.54 15.42 -21.71
C HIS A 251 31.05 14.15 -21.00
N ARG A 252 31.92 13.14 -20.92
CA ARG A 252 31.60 11.93 -20.16
C ARG A 252 31.97 12.14 -18.70
N VAL A 253 30.96 12.15 -17.84
CA VAL A 253 31.09 12.25 -16.39
C VAL A 253 30.97 10.85 -15.82
N THR A 254 31.84 10.50 -14.86
CA THR A 254 31.80 9.21 -14.15
C THR A 254 31.71 9.44 -12.65
N VAL A 255 30.76 8.76 -12.01
CA VAL A 255 30.61 8.69 -10.56
C VAL A 255 31.16 7.33 -10.11
N HIS A 256 32.06 7.36 -9.13
CA HIS A 256 32.69 6.18 -8.55
C HIS A 256 32.11 5.91 -7.17
N TYR A 257 31.82 4.64 -6.87
CA TYR A 257 31.35 4.18 -5.57
C TYR A 257 32.42 3.31 -4.91
N GLY A 258 32.67 3.59 -3.63
CA GLY A 258 33.48 2.74 -2.76
C GLY A 258 32.59 2.17 -1.66
N TYR A 259 32.88 0.94 -1.24
CA TYR A 259 32.08 0.22 -0.26
C TYR A 259 32.94 -0.31 0.87
N ASP A 260 32.42 -0.28 2.10
CA ASP A 260 32.97 -1.04 3.21
C ASP A 260 32.63 -2.55 3.11
N GLU A 261 33.16 -3.37 4.02
CA GLU A 261 32.88 -4.81 4.03
C GLU A 261 31.39 -5.18 4.17
N LYS A 262 30.54 -4.24 4.59
CA LYS A 262 29.10 -4.40 4.77
C LYS A 262 28.29 -3.83 3.61
N GLY A 263 28.94 -3.29 2.57
CA GLY A 263 28.28 -2.73 1.40
C GLY A 263 27.69 -1.33 1.63
N ARG A 264 28.26 -0.58 2.58
CA ARG A 264 27.89 0.82 2.85
C ARG A 264 28.86 1.80 2.20
#